data_AF-A0A7L4QT04-F1
#
_entry.id   AF-A0A7L4QT04-F1
#
_cell.length_a   1.000
_cell.length_b   1.000
_cell.length_c   1.000
_cell.angle_alpha   90.00
_cell.angle_beta   90.00
_cell.angle_gamma   90.00
#
_symmetry.space_group_name_H-M   'P 1'
#
loop_
_entity.id
_entity.type
_entity.pdbx_description
1 polymer ?
#
loop_
_entity_poly.entity_id
_entity_poly.type
_entity_poly.pdbx_seq_one_letter_code
_entity_poly.pdbx_strand_id
1 'polypeptide(L)'
;MNKEYLLFLVCCLAVAIAPATATMNTIAPSGTVFIGEDGLDISATGVSPATNIVWYGTGGIIGSAPAGSVFVTDPTSFYVSPVLFEGKTGPWFTESGNVLAFYVQEPQISLRVFDETAGFEITASTVWVPKGDTIGFQVDNTVYILANRPGSSGAPVTIRIRGPGGIEYSAVDGFQLEDILINSPNYRTGPVWNTHDYANGNYTVWAESTGNDMNTNYPREGLTISPKVTFLMQSTNPLITPTPTTIPTTILTTTPITIPTTMTPTTLTSPPTPIPTTVETTLPTAVPPTTTPGFGLAAALIGMAGGLILSLNRK
;
A
#
# COMPACT_ATOMS: atom_id res chain seq x y z
N MET A 1 -14.11 35.04 40.75
CA MET A 1 -13.86 33.73 40.14
C MET A 1 -12.50 33.24 40.64
N ASN A 2 -12.50 32.20 41.47
CA ASN A 2 -11.29 31.76 42.17
C ASN A 2 -10.30 31.16 41.15
N LYS A 3 -9.00 31.45 41.29
CA LYS A 3 -7.95 30.96 40.37
C LYS A 3 -7.97 29.43 40.21
N GLU A 4 -8.43 28.73 41.25
CA GLU A 4 -8.63 27.28 41.28
C GLU A 4 -9.73 26.80 40.32
N TYR A 5 -10.83 27.57 40.17
CA TYR A 5 -11.89 27.26 39.20
C TYR A 5 -11.48 27.52 37.76
N LEU A 6 -10.64 28.54 37.52
CA LEU A 6 -10.11 28.83 36.18
C LEU A 6 -9.13 27.73 35.74
N LEU A 7 -8.27 27.24 36.65
CA LEU A 7 -7.33 26.16 36.37
C LEU A 7 -8.05 24.82 36.12
N PHE A 8 -9.11 24.54 36.89
CA PHE A 8 -9.94 23.35 36.69
C PHE A 8 -10.67 23.39 35.34
N LEU A 9 -11.23 24.55 34.95
CA LEU A 9 -11.90 24.74 33.66
C LEU A 9 -10.93 24.60 32.47
N VAL A 10 -9.71 25.13 32.58
CA VAL A 10 -8.67 25.01 31.55
C VAL A 10 -8.17 23.56 31.42
N CYS A 11 -8.01 22.84 32.53
CA CYS A 11 -7.68 21.41 32.49
C CYS A 11 -8.82 20.56 31.90
N CYS A 12 -10.08 20.84 32.21
CA CYS A 12 -11.23 20.15 31.59
C CYS A 12 -11.35 20.44 30.09
N LEU A 13 -11.03 21.66 29.65
CA LEU A 13 -11.05 22.03 28.23
C LEU A 13 -9.86 21.42 27.46
N ALA A 14 -8.70 21.22 28.11
CA ALA A 14 -7.55 20.56 27.52
C ALA A 14 -7.71 19.03 27.38
N VAL A 15 -8.55 18.39 28.19
CA VAL A 15 -8.87 16.95 28.08
C VAL A 15 -9.89 16.66 26.97
N ALA A 16 -10.62 17.68 26.49
CA ALA A 16 -11.64 17.53 25.43
C ALA A 16 -11.10 17.72 24.01
N ILE A 17 -9.79 17.95 23.84
CA ILE A 17 -9.13 17.98 22.53
C ILE A 17 -8.31 16.68 22.38
N ALA A 18 -8.97 15.54 22.52
CA ALA A 18 -8.48 14.39 21.78
C ALA A 18 -8.58 14.78 20.30
N PRO A 19 -7.51 14.64 19.49
CA PRO A 19 -7.73 14.61 18.06
C PRO A 19 -8.78 13.53 17.84
N ALA A 20 -9.94 13.89 17.30
CA ALA A 20 -10.75 12.90 16.63
C ALA A 20 -9.85 12.41 15.50
N THR A 21 -9.11 11.33 15.75
CA THR A 21 -8.51 10.54 14.69
C THR A 21 -9.70 10.06 13.90
N ALA A 22 -10.02 10.79 12.84
CA ALA A 22 -11.15 10.46 12.03
C ALA A 22 -10.78 9.14 11.34
N THR A 23 -11.39 8.06 11.83
CA THR A 23 -11.07 6.71 11.40
C THR A 23 -11.54 6.54 9.96
N MET A 24 -10.69 5.94 9.11
CA MET A 24 -11.02 5.65 7.70
C MET A 24 -12.03 4.50 7.53
N ASN A 25 -12.78 4.17 8.59
CA ASN A 25 -13.76 3.08 8.63
C ASN A 25 -15.17 3.54 8.24
N THR A 26 -15.42 4.85 8.12
CA THR A 26 -16.71 5.38 7.67
C THR A 26 -16.87 5.20 6.16
N ILE A 27 -17.98 4.56 5.76
CA ILE A 27 -18.32 4.31 4.37
C ILE A 27 -19.42 5.28 3.93
N ALA A 28 -19.07 6.17 2.99
CA ALA A 28 -20.03 7.05 2.36
C ALA A 28 -21.06 6.25 1.51
N PRO A 29 -22.26 6.80 1.24
CA PRO A 29 -23.19 6.19 0.30
C PRO A 29 -22.51 5.85 -1.03
N SER A 30 -22.76 4.65 -1.56
CA SER A 30 -22.10 4.16 -2.79
C SER A 30 -20.57 4.10 -2.71
N GLY A 31 -20.01 4.08 -1.49
CA GLY A 31 -18.57 3.93 -1.26
C GLY A 31 -18.06 2.53 -1.59
N THR A 32 -16.75 2.37 -1.54
CA THR A 32 -16.07 1.08 -1.74
C THR A 32 -15.64 0.51 -0.40
N VAL A 33 -15.86 -0.79 -0.22
CA VAL A 33 -15.28 -1.61 0.84
C VAL A 33 -14.41 -2.69 0.21
N PHE A 34 -13.32 -3.04 0.88
CA PHE A 34 -12.46 -4.15 0.50
C PHE A 34 -12.78 -5.38 1.34
N ILE A 35 -12.71 -6.54 0.73
CA ILE A 35 -12.78 -7.81 1.46
C ILE A 35 -11.68 -7.81 2.53
N GLY A 36 -12.00 -8.32 3.72
CA GLY A 36 -11.10 -8.35 4.88
C GLY A 36 -11.17 -7.14 5.80
N GLU A 37 -11.74 -6.01 5.38
CA GLU A 37 -11.89 -4.86 6.27
C GLU A 37 -12.89 -5.15 7.41
N ASP A 38 -12.51 -4.77 8.63
CA ASP A 38 -13.31 -4.93 9.85
C ASP A 38 -13.64 -3.58 10.50
N GLY A 39 -14.66 -3.57 11.36
CA GLY A 39 -15.06 -2.39 12.13
C GLY A 39 -15.57 -1.22 11.28
N LEU A 40 -16.13 -1.50 10.11
CA LEU A 40 -16.64 -0.46 9.20
C LEU A 40 -17.96 0.13 9.69
N ASP A 41 -18.12 1.44 9.55
CA ASP A 41 -19.40 2.12 9.71
C ASP A 41 -20.05 2.33 8.34
N ILE A 42 -21.04 1.48 8.04
CA ILE A 42 -21.88 1.53 6.84
C ILE A 42 -23.26 2.14 7.10
N SER A 43 -23.52 2.72 8.28
CA SER A 43 -24.85 3.25 8.66
C SER A 43 -25.34 4.37 7.72
N ALA A 44 -24.43 5.13 7.13
CA ALA A 44 -24.74 6.16 6.15
C ALA A 44 -25.18 5.62 4.78
N THR A 45 -25.02 4.31 4.51
CA THR A 45 -25.29 3.70 3.20
C THR A 45 -26.76 3.32 2.97
N GLY A 46 -27.64 3.60 3.95
CA GLY A 46 -29.05 3.18 3.93
C GLY A 46 -29.29 1.77 4.51
N VAL A 47 -28.23 1.07 4.89
CA VAL A 47 -28.31 -0.21 5.60
C VAL A 47 -28.77 0.02 7.03
N SER A 48 -29.87 -0.62 7.41
CA SER A 48 -30.40 -0.56 8.78
C SER A 48 -29.95 -1.77 9.61
N PRO A 49 -29.87 -1.66 10.94
CA PRO A 49 -29.61 -2.81 11.80
C PRO A 49 -30.64 -3.93 11.61
N ALA A 50 -30.20 -5.18 11.77
CA ALA A 50 -31.00 -6.38 11.62
C ALA A 50 -31.72 -6.51 10.25
N THR A 51 -31.07 -6.06 9.17
CA THR A 51 -31.55 -6.22 7.79
C THR A 51 -30.55 -6.98 6.93
N ASN A 52 -30.96 -7.42 5.74
CA ASN A 52 -30.02 -8.02 4.78
C ASN A 52 -29.55 -7.00 3.73
N ILE A 53 -28.32 -7.21 3.30
CA ILE A 53 -27.83 -6.71 2.01
C ILE A 53 -27.72 -7.87 1.03
N VAL A 54 -27.89 -7.56 -0.26
CA VAL A 54 -27.97 -8.55 -1.34
C VAL A 54 -27.07 -8.19 -2.50
N TRP A 55 -26.59 -9.22 -3.18
CA TRP A 55 -25.81 -9.15 -4.41
C TRP A 55 -26.51 -9.95 -5.50
N TYR A 56 -26.75 -9.34 -6.65
CA TYR A 56 -27.49 -9.98 -7.74
C TYR A 56 -26.61 -10.81 -8.69
N GLY A 57 -25.30 -10.84 -8.45
CA GLY A 57 -24.35 -11.52 -9.34
C GLY A 57 -23.80 -10.58 -10.42
N THR A 58 -22.71 -11.00 -11.05
CA THR A 58 -22.12 -10.31 -12.19
C THR A 58 -23.12 -10.29 -13.36
N GLY A 59 -23.54 -9.10 -13.77
CA GLY A 59 -24.57 -8.94 -14.81
C GLY A 59 -26.00 -9.29 -14.36
N GLY A 60 -26.22 -9.46 -13.06
CA GLY A 60 -27.54 -9.72 -12.48
C GLY A 60 -28.49 -8.53 -12.59
N ILE A 61 -29.80 -8.80 -12.48
CA ILE A 61 -30.86 -7.79 -12.57
C ILE A 61 -31.28 -7.38 -11.16
N ILE A 62 -31.26 -6.08 -10.88
CA ILE A 62 -31.68 -5.55 -9.58
C ILE A 62 -33.15 -5.91 -9.31
N GLY A 63 -33.42 -6.44 -8.11
CA GLY A 63 -34.75 -6.90 -7.70
C GLY A 63 -35.10 -8.32 -8.14
N SER A 64 -34.22 -9.05 -8.85
CA SER A 64 -34.39 -10.48 -9.09
C SER A 64 -34.07 -11.32 -7.85
N ALA A 65 -34.10 -12.64 -7.96
CA ALA A 65 -33.52 -13.49 -6.92
C ALA A 65 -32.02 -13.14 -6.73
N PRO A 66 -31.56 -12.86 -5.51
CA PRO A 66 -30.16 -12.52 -5.26
C PRO A 66 -29.27 -13.76 -5.35
N ALA A 67 -28.04 -13.56 -5.82
CA ALA A 67 -26.99 -14.59 -5.87
C ALA A 67 -26.18 -14.66 -4.56
N GLY A 68 -26.25 -13.61 -3.73
CA GLY A 68 -25.68 -13.59 -2.38
C GLY A 68 -26.52 -12.70 -1.47
N SER A 69 -26.57 -13.06 -0.19
CA SER A 69 -27.24 -12.27 0.85
C SER A 69 -26.43 -12.35 2.15
N VAL A 70 -26.36 -11.24 2.88
CA VAL A 70 -25.65 -11.12 4.16
C VAL A 70 -26.54 -10.37 5.15
N PHE A 71 -26.77 -10.98 6.30
CA PHE A 71 -27.47 -10.34 7.41
C PHE A 71 -26.54 -9.38 8.16
N VAL A 72 -26.98 -8.13 8.32
CA VAL A 72 -26.25 -7.07 8.99
C VAL A 72 -26.82 -6.89 10.40
N THR A 73 -26.08 -7.37 11.40
CA THR A 73 -26.46 -7.20 12.81
C THR A 73 -26.31 -5.74 13.25
N ASP A 74 -25.14 -5.15 12.99
CA ASP A 74 -24.80 -3.79 13.38
C ASP A 74 -24.10 -3.07 12.21
N PRO A 75 -24.70 -2.03 11.61
CA PRO A 75 -24.09 -1.29 10.52
C PRO A 75 -22.93 -0.39 10.97
N THR A 76 -22.70 -0.18 12.27
CA THR A 76 -21.58 0.66 12.78
C THR A 76 -20.30 -0.13 13.05
N SER A 77 -20.35 -1.46 12.92
CA SER A 77 -19.22 -2.38 13.13
C SER A 77 -19.30 -3.56 12.14
N PHE A 78 -19.36 -3.23 10.86
CA PHE A 78 -19.52 -4.20 9.78
C PHE A 78 -18.18 -4.83 9.36
N TYR A 79 -18.18 -6.15 9.20
CA TYR A 79 -17.03 -6.92 8.72
C TYR A 79 -17.26 -7.44 7.30
N VAL A 80 -16.36 -7.09 6.38
CA VAL A 80 -16.38 -7.59 5.00
C VAL A 80 -15.73 -8.98 4.94
N SER A 81 -16.39 -9.96 5.55
CA SER A 81 -15.86 -11.32 5.70
C SER A 81 -15.48 -11.97 4.36
N PRO A 82 -14.23 -12.44 4.19
CA PRO A 82 -13.82 -13.19 3.00
C PRO A 82 -14.75 -14.38 2.69
N VAL A 83 -15.23 -15.08 3.72
CA VAL A 83 -16.13 -16.25 3.55
C VAL A 83 -17.43 -15.87 2.85
N LEU A 84 -17.97 -14.67 3.12
CA LEU A 84 -19.24 -14.22 2.57
C LEU A 84 -19.07 -13.50 1.24
N PHE A 85 -18.01 -12.69 1.11
CA PHE A 85 -17.83 -11.74 0.02
C PHE A 85 -16.87 -12.19 -1.08
N GLU A 86 -16.03 -13.20 -0.86
CA GLU A 86 -15.14 -13.71 -1.90
C GLU A 86 -15.94 -14.22 -3.11
N GLY A 87 -15.46 -13.85 -4.30
CA GLY A 87 -16.13 -14.10 -5.58
C GLY A 87 -17.40 -13.28 -5.79
N LYS A 88 -17.76 -12.36 -4.88
CA LYS A 88 -18.98 -11.54 -4.94
C LYS A 88 -18.66 -10.04 -4.93
N THR A 89 -17.72 -9.66 -5.79
CA THR A 89 -17.34 -8.26 -5.99
C THR A 89 -18.41 -7.49 -6.78
N GLY A 90 -18.33 -6.16 -6.73
CA GLY A 90 -19.29 -5.27 -7.38
C GLY A 90 -20.35 -4.73 -6.42
N PRO A 91 -21.50 -4.27 -6.94
CA PRO A 91 -22.48 -3.52 -6.16
C PRO A 91 -23.31 -4.42 -5.24
N TRP A 92 -23.44 -4.02 -3.99
CA TRP A 92 -24.32 -4.61 -2.98
C TRP A 92 -25.45 -3.65 -2.63
N PHE A 93 -26.66 -4.19 -2.47
CA PHE A 93 -27.88 -3.41 -2.31
C PHE A 93 -28.57 -3.75 -1.00
N THR A 94 -29.34 -2.81 -0.44
CA THR A 94 -30.30 -3.13 0.61
C THR A 94 -31.35 -4.10 0.08
N GLU A 95 -31.69 -5.14 0.83
CA GLU A 95 -32.76 -6.07 0.43
C GLU A 95 -34.11 -5.34 0.33
N SER A 96 -34.41 -4.49 1.31
CA SER A 96 -35.56 -3.60 1.24
C SER A 96 -35.23 -2.37 0.40
N GLY A 97 -35.94 -2.20 -0.72
CA GLY A 97 -35.85 -0.99 -1.55
C GLY A 97 -34.76 -0.99 -2.62
N ASN A 98 -33.92 -2.03 -2.70
CA ASN A 98 -32.89 -2.20 -3.73
C ASN A 98 -31.98 -0.97 -3.88
N VAL A 99 -31.64 -0.32 -2.77
CA VAL A 99 -30.78 0.87 -2.76
C VAL A 99 -29.33 0.41 -2.76
N LEU A 100 -28.47 1.00 -3.60
CA LEU A 100 -27.04 0.71 -3.61
C LEU A 100 -26.43 1.11 -2.26
N ALA A 101 -25.94 0.13 -1.51
CA ALA A 101 -25.28 0.36 -0.24
C ALA A 101 -23.80 0.74 -0.50
N PHE A 102 -23.03 -0.19 -1.06
CA PHE A 102 -21.61 -0.03 -1.33
C PHE A 102 -21.13 -0.98 -2.45
N TYR A 103 -19.92 -0.75 -2.93
CA TYR A 103 -19.19 -1.66 -3.81
C TYR A 103 -18.22 -2.51 -3.01
N VAL A 104 -18.22 -3.81 -3.23
CA VAL A 104 -17.20 -4.73 -2.71
C VAL A 104 -16.10 -4.92 -3.75
N GLN A 105 -14.85 -4.77 -3.35
CA GLN A 105 -13.68 -4.99 -4.20
C GLN A 105 -12.66 -5.92 -3.54
N GLU A 106 -11.86 -6.59 -4.37
CA GLU A 106 -10.62 -7.21 -3.89
C GLU A 106 -9.55 -6.13 -3.71
N PRO A 107 -8.84 -6.11 -2.56
CA PRO A 107 -7.67 -5.27 -2.41
C PRO A 107 -6.58 -5.81 -3.34
N GLN A 108 -5.72 -4.92 -3.84
CA GLN A 108 -4.52 -5.27 -4.58
C GLN A 108 -3.37 -4.41 -4.08
N ILE A 109 -2.21 -5.03 -3.85
CA ILE A 109 -0.99 -4.34 -3.47
C ILE A 109 0.23 -5.03 -4.08
N SER A 110 1.15 -4.23 -4.61
CA SER A 110 2.44 -4.66 -5.11
C SER A 110 3.52 -3.69 -4.64
N LEU A 111 4.73 -4.19 -4.44
CA LEU A 111 5.88 -3.40 -4.04
C LEU A 111 6.98 -3.52 -5.09
N ARG A 112 7.51 -2.37 -5.51
CA ARG A 112 8.78 -2.27 -6.24
C ARG A 112 9.83 -1.60 -5.37
N VAL A 113 11.07 -2.03 -5.54
CA VAL A 113 12.23 -1.48 -4.85
C VAL A 113 13.14 -0.85 -5.91
N PHE A 114 13.55 0.39 -5.70
CA PHE A 114 14.41 1.14 -6.62
C PHE A 114 15.75 1.40 -5.96
N ASP A 115 16.83 1.16 -6.69
CA ASP A 115 18.11 1.78 -6.41
C ASP A 115 18.06 3.20 -7.00
N GLU A 116 17.87 4.18 -6.12
CA GLU A 116 17.71 5.59 -6.50
C GLU A 116 19.06 6.22 -6.87
N THR A 117 20.18 5.66 -6.40
CA THR A 117 21.52 6.11 -6.78
C THR A 117 21.82 5.70 -8.22
N ALA A 118 21.56 4.44 -8.56
CA ALA A 118 21.83 3.90 -9.88
C ALA A 118 20.68 4.09 -10.89
N GLY A 119 19.50 4.49 -10.42
CA GLY A 119 18.36 4.85 -11.25
C GLY A 119 17.64 3.66 -11.88
N PHE A 120 17.63 2.49 -11.24
CA PHE A 120 16.97 1.29 -11.78
C PHE A 120 16.12 0.56 -10.73
N GLU A 121 15.17 -0.25 -11.21
CA GLU A 121 14.34 -1.12 -10.37
C GLU A 121 15.06 -2.44 -10.06
N ILE A 122 15.08 -2.80 -8.77
CA ILE A 122 15.54 -4.10 -8.30
C ILE A 122 14.45 -5.13 -8.62
N THR A 123 14.79 -6.05 -9.50
CA THR A 123 13.89 -7.09 -10.01
C THR A 123 14.50 -8.47 -9.76
N ALA A 124 13.78 -9.55 -10.07
CA ALA A 124 14.30 -10.91 -9.96
C ALA A 124 15.56 -11.16 -10.83
N SER A 125 15.82 -10.33 -11.85
CA SER A 125 17.05 -10.38 -12.67
C SER A 125 18.17 -9.46 -12.16
N THR A 126 17.83 -8.47 -11.31
CA THR A 126 18.80 -7.56 -10.70
C THR A 126 18.76 -7.76 -9.19
N VAL A 127 19.53 -8.74 -8.73
CA VAL A 127 19.42 -9.28 -7.37
C VAL A 127 20.43 -8.69 -6.39
N TRP A 128 21.02 -7.53 -6.65
CA TRP A 128 22.00 -6.94 -5.73
C TRP A 128 21.98 -5.42 -5.72
N VAL A 129 22.36 -4.85 -4.56
CA VAL A 129 22.48 -3.41 -4.31
C VAL A 129 23.86 -3.12 -3.69
N PRO A 130 24.66 -2.20 -4.25
CA PRO A 130 25.90 -1.74 -3.63
C PRO A 130 25.66 -1.10 -2.26
N LYS A 131 26.52 -1.42 -1.28
CA LYS A 131 26.48 -0.72 0.01
C LYS A 131 26.85 0.75 -0.17
N GLY A 132 26.04 1.65 0.39
CA GLY A 132 26.17 3.10 0.26
C GLY A 132 25.20 3.70 -0.76
N ASP A 133 24.50 2.88 -1.54
CA ASP A 133 23.42 3.35 -2.40
C ASP A 133 22.15 3.60 -1.60
N THR A 134 21.27 4.42 -2.18
CA THR A 134 20.01 4.83 -1.53
C THR A 134 18.86 4.11 -2.20
N ILE A 135 18.03 3.46 -1.39
CA ILE A 135 16.87 2.70 -1.84
C ILE A 135 15.59 3.52 -1.63
N GLY A 136 14.70 3.43 -2.60
CA GLY A 136 13.32 3.90 -2.53
C GLY A 136 12.32 2.79 -2.79
N PHE A 137 11.08 3.01 -2.36
CA PHE A 137 9.98 2.07 -2.52
C PHE A 137 8.87 2.70 -3.35
N GLN A 138 8.24 1.87 -4.19
CA GLN A 138 6.99 2.22 -4.83
C GLN A 138 5.92 1.18 -4.50
N VAL A 139 4.78 1.65 -3.99
CA VAL A 139 3.61 0.83 -3.67
C VAL A 139 2.55 1.07 -4.74
N ASP A 140 2.35 0.08 -5.59
CA ASP A 140 1.25 0.06 -6.55
C ASP A 140 0.04 -0.63 -5.92
N ASN A 141 -1.13 0.02 -5.95
CA ASN A 141 -2.23 -0.43 -5.12
C ASN A 141 -3.60 0.08 -5.55
N THR A 142 -4.65 -0.62 -5.11
CA THR A 142 -6.04 -0.15 -5.16
C THR A 142 -6.52 0.41 -3.82
N VAL A 143 -5.85 0.07 -2.72
CA VAL A 143 -6.27 0.45 -1.35
C VAL A 143 -6.18 1.95 -1.09
N TYR A 144 -5.51 2.75 -1.93
CA TYR A 144 -5.52 4.22 -1.90
C TYR A 144 -6.94 4.81 -1.89
N ILE A 145 -7.96 4.06 -2.34
CA ILE A 145 -9.37 4.44 -2.22
C ILE A 145 -9.76 4.77 -0.77
N LEU A 146 -9.14 4.13 0.23
CA LEU A 146 -9.34 4.47 1.65
C LEU A 146 -8.99 5.94 1.95
N ALA A 147 -8.07 6.55 1.22
CA ALA A 147 -7.70 7.96 1.38
C ALA A 147 -8.86 8.93 1.05
N ASN A 148 -9.84 8.48 0.26
CA ASN A 148 -11.00 9.29 -0.12
C ASN A 148 -12.19 9.15 0.84
N ARG A 149 -12.07 8.31 1.88
CA ARG A 149 -13.14 8.13 2.86
C ARG A 149 -13.26 9.35 3.79
N PRO A 150 -14.46 9.66 4.28
CA PRO A 150 -14.66 10.71 5.27
C PRO A 150 -13.69 10.53 6.44
N GLY A 151 -12.93 11.58 6.77
CA GLY A 151 -11.99 11.56 7.88
C GLY A 151 -10.61 10.93 7.59
N SER A 152 -10.44 10.26 6.47
CA SER A 152 -9.18 9.58 6.17
C SER A 152 -8.04 10.56 5.88
N SER A 153 -6.86 10.30 6.46
CA SER A 153 -5.61 11.00 6.13
C SER A 153 -4.79 10.28 5.05
N GLY A 154 -5.24 9.09 4.63
CA GLY A 154 -4.55 8.19 3.71
C GLY A 154 -4.89 6.73 4.01
N ALA A 155 -4.64 5.86 3.04
CA ALA A 155 -4.68 4.42 3.25
C ALA A 155 -3.40 3.99 3.98
N PRO A 156 -3.48 3.34 5.14
CA PRO A 156 -2.29 2.94 5.88
C PRO A 156 -1.70 1.66 5.27
N VAL A 157 -0.39 1.69 5.07
CA VAL A 157 0.41 0.60 4.56
C VAL A 157 1.66 0.45 5.43
N THR A 158 2.05 -0.79 5.68
CA THR A 158 3.33 -1.11 6.32
C THR A 158 4.26 -1.73 5.28
N ILE A 159 5.47 -1.19 5.16
CA ILE A 159 6.56 -1.83 4.42
C ILE A 159 7.35 -2.66 5.43
N ARG A 160 7.48 -3.97 5.22
CA ARG A 160 8.32 -4.83 6.05
C ARG A 160 9.67 -5.01 5.39
N ILE A 161 10.74 -4.89 6.17
CA ILE A 161 12.10 -5.19 5.73
C ILE A 161 12.66 -6.24 6.69
N ARG A 162 13.02 -7.40 6.14
CA ARG A 162 13.77 -8.45 6.83
C ARG A 162 15.19 -8.52 6.27
N GLY A 163 16.18 -8.26 7.10
CA GLY A 163 17.59 -8.35 6.73
C GLY A 163 18.28 -9.67 7.12
N PRO A 164 19.62 -9.71 6.99
CA PRO A 164 20.42 -10.87 7.34
C PRO A 164 20.21 -11.33 8.78
N GLY A 165 20.16 -12.64 9.00
CA GLY A 165 19.90 -13.21 10.31
C GLY A 165 18.44 -13.10 10.79
N GLY A 166 17.52 -12.63 9.95
CA GLY A 166 16.10 -12.50 10.28
C GLY A 166 15.75 -11.23 11.05
N ILE A 167 16.63 -10.23 11.05
CA ILE A 167 16.38 -8.93 11.69
C ILE A 167 15.26 -8.21 10.95
N GLU A 168 14.20 -7.84 11.66
CA GLU A 168 13.10 -7.01 11.14
C GLU A 168 13.37 -5.54 11.48
N TYR A 169 13.12 -4.65 10.53
CA TYR A 169 13.27 -3.20 10.72
C TYR A 169 11.90 -2.54 10.84
N SER A 170 11.76 -1.62 11.79
CA SER A 170 10.59 -0.73 11.92
C SER A 170 10.81 0.65 11.30
N ALA A 171 12.07 1.01 11.03
CA ALA A 171 12.46 2.24 10.36
C ALA A 171 13.78 2.05 9.61
N VAL A 172 14.01 2.87 8.58
CA VAL A 172 15.28 3.00 7.86
C VAL A 172 15.64 4.48 7.76
N ASP A 173 16.82 4.86 8.24
CA ASP A 173 17.35 6.23 8.16
C ASP A 173 16.36 7.33 8.61
N GLY A 174 15.57 7.02 9.64
CA GLY A 174 14.54 7.91 10.19
C GLY A 174 13.17 7.83 9.51
N PHE A 175 13.06 7.18 8.36
CA PHE A 175 11.79 6.88 7.70
C PHE A 175 11.08 5.73 8.42
N GLN A 176 9.88 5.99 8.95
CA GLN A 176 9.05 4.95 9.57
C GLN A 176 8.48 4.03 8.50
N LEU A 177 8.56 2.73 8.74
CA LEU A 177 8.09 1.71 7.81
C LEU A 177 6.64 1.28 8.06
N GLU A 178 6.09 1.65 9.21
CA GLU A 178 4.71 1.39 9.62
C GLU A 178 3.84 2.64 9.43
N ASP A 179 2.54 2.43 9.25
CA ASP A 179 1.53 3.50 9.11
C ASP A 179 1.85 4.54 8.02
N ILE A 180 2.43 4.10 6.91
CA ILE A 180 2.67 4.94 5.74
C ILE A 180 1.31 5.26 5.10
N LEU A 181 0.90 6.52 5.19
CA LEU A 181 -0.36 7.01 4.65
C LEU A 181 -0.22 7.30 3.15
N ILE A 182 -0.76 6.40 2.32
CA ILE A 182 -0.74 6.54 0.87
C ILE A 182 -2.06 7.08 0.33
N ASN A 183 -2.00 7.90 -0.72
CA ASN A 183 -3.17 8.57 -1.31
C ASN A 183 -3.22 8.49 -2.84
N SER A 184 -2.35 7.67 -3.44
CA SER A 184 -2.24 7.51 -4.89
C SER A 184 -2.09 6.03 -5.25
N PRO A 185 -2.55 5.61 -6.45
CA PRO A 185 -2.41 4.24 -6.91
C PRO A 185 -0.95 3.79 -7.09
N ASN A 186 0.00 4.73 -7.18
CA ASN A 186 1.42 4.50 -7.46
C ASN A 186 2.32 5.33 -6.51
N TYR A 187 2.14 5.14 -5.21
CA TYR A 187 2.84 5.93 -4.18
C TYR A 187 4.34 5.64 -4.17
N ARG A 188 5.18 6.68 -4.12
CA ARG A 188 6.64 6.56 -4.03
C ARG A 188 7.16 7.22 -2.75
N THR A 189 8.03 6.53 -2.02
CA THR A 189 8.69 7.08 -0.83
C THR A 189 9.82 8.05 -1.20
N GLY A 190 10.39 7.90 -2.40
CA GLY A 190 11.68 8.50 -2.73
C GLY A 190 12.84 7.79 -2.01
N PRO A 191 14.06 8.36 -2.04
CA PRO A 191 15.25 7.78 -1.45
C PRO A 191 15.20 7.86 0.08
N VAL A 192 14.76 6.79 0.73
CA VAL A 192 14.52 6.74 2.18
C VAL A 192 15.48 5.85 2.95
N TRP A 193 16.23 5.00 2.26
CA TRP A 193 17.10 4.02 2.91
C TRP A 193 18.53 4.11 2.37
N ASN A 194 19.43 4.73 3.12
CA ASN A 194 20.85 4.74 2.81
C ASN A 194 21.51 3.47 3.35
N THR A 195 22.00 2.61 2.46
CA THR A 195 22.48 1.28 2.83
C THR A 195 23.85 1.27 3.53
N HIS A 196 24.49 2.42 3.77
CA HIS A 196 25.85 2.50 4.29
C HIS A 196 26.07 1.77 5.63
N ASP A 197 25.17 1.90 6.59
CA ASP A 197 25.36 1.34 7.94
C ASP A 197 24.69 -0.03 8.14
N TYR A 198 24.13 -0.61 7.08
CA TYR A 198 23.40 -1.87 7.12
C TYR A 198 24.32 -3.05 6.82
N ALA A 199 24.00 -4.22 7.40
CA ALA A 199 24.80 -5.42 7.25
C ALA A 199 24.75 -5.96 5.80
N ASN A 200 25.86 -6.53 5.34
CA ASN A 200 25.87 -7.26 4.08
C ASN A 200 25.01 -8.54 4.19
N GLY A 201 24.31 -8.89 3.12
CA GLY A 201 23.55 -10.12 2.98
C GLY A 201 22.19 -9.92 2.32
N ASN A 202 21.34 -10.94 2.42
CA ASN A 202 20.03 -10.93 1.77
C ASN A 202 19.03 -10.10 2.58
N TYR A 203 18.33 -9.23 1.88
CA TYR A 203 17.17 -8.50 2.37
C TYR A 203 15.93 -8.95 1.61
N THR A 204 14.82 -9.07 2.33
CA THR A 204 13.50 -9.33 1.77
C THR A 204 12.57 -8.21 2.19
N VAL A 205 11.88 -7.60 1.22
CA VAL A 205 10.98 -6.46 1.42
C VAL A 205 9.61 -6.78 0.85
N TRP A 206 8.56 -6.40 1.56
CA TRP A 206 7.17 -6.50 1.09
C TRP A 206 6.30 -5.41 1.73
N ALA A 207 5.13 -5.15 1.16
CA ALA A 207 4.14 -4.22 1.69
C ALA A 207 2.90 -4.97 2.20
N GLU A 208 2.25 -4.43 3.22
CA GLU A 208 1.00 -4.94 3.80
C GLU A 208 0.00 -3.78 3.89
N SER A 209 -1.23 -3.97 3.41
CA SER A 209 -2.31 -3.00 3.62
C SER A 209 -2.94 -3.22 4.98
N THR A 210 -2.74 -2.29 5.90
CA THR A 210 -3.14 -2.42 7.31
C THR A 210 -4.47 -1.72 7.62
N GLY A 211 -5.09 -1.07 6.63
CA GLY A 211 -6.34 -0.34 6.82
C GLY A 211 -7.46 -1.26 7.30
N ASN A 212 -8.06 -0.91 8.45
CA ASN A 212 -9.16 -1.66 9.05
C ASN A 212 -8.85 -3.17 9.19
N ASP A 213 -7.60 -3.48 9.59
CA ASP A 213 -7.09 -4.84 9.84
C ASP A 213 -7.14 -5.80 8.64
N MET A 214 -7.25 -5.27 7.41
CA MET A 214 -7.47 -6.11 6.23
C MET A 214 -6.35 -7.13 5.95
N ASN A 215 -5.07 -6.80 6.21
CA ASN A 215 -3.96 -7.75 6.08
C ASN A 215 -4.08 -8.92 7.05
N THR A 216 -4.63 -8.71 8.24
CA THR A 216 -4.79 -9.76 9.26
C THR A 216 -5.96 -10.68 8.93
N ASN A 217 -7.07 -10.09 8.48
CA ASN A 217 -8.30 -10.81 8.16
C ASN A 217 -8.27 -11.48 6.77
N TYR A 218 -7.45 -10.96 5.86
CA TYR A 218 -7.38 -11.42 4.48
C TYR A 218 -5.92 -11.54 3.95
N PRO A 219 -5.01 -12.28 4.62
CA PRO A 219 -3.58 -12.32 4.32
C PRO A 219 -3.26 -13.12 3.04
N ARG A 220 -3.40 -12.49 1.88
CA ARG A 220 -3.10 -13.12 0.58
C ARG A 220 -2.11 -12.29 -0.22
N GLU A 221 -1.14 -12.98 -0.79
CA GLU A 221 -0.12 -12.39 -1.66
C GLU A 221 -0.77 -11.82 -2.94
N GLY A 222 -0.36 -10.62 -3.33
CA GLY A 222 -0.96 -9.82 -4.41
C GLY A 222 -2.22 -9.06 -4.02
N LEU A 223 -2.85 -9.40 -2.88
CA LEU A 223 -4.09 -8.79 -2.43
C LEU A 223 -3.83 -7.75 -1.33
N THR A 224 -3.67 -8.20 -0.08
CA THR A 224 -3.37 -7.36 1.09
C THR A 224 -1.90 -7.41 1.48
N ILE A 225 -1.15 -8.39 0.97
CA ILE A 225 0.29 -8.55 1.17
C ILE A 225 0.92 -8.55 -0.22
N SER A 226 1.96 -7.74 -0.46
CA SER A 226 2.61 -7.73 -1.76
C SER A 226 3.44 -9.01 -1.97
N PRO A 227 3.72 -9.39 -3.23
CA PRO A 227 4.84 -10.28 -3.51
C PRO A 227 6.12 -9.73 -2.88
N LYS A 228 6.98 -10.65 -2.44
CA LYS A 228 8.23 -10.30 -1.76
C LYS A 228 9.33 -9.99 -2.78
N VAL A 229 10.04 -8.89 -2.59
CA VAL A 229 11.25 -8.54 -3.33
C VAL A 229 12.46 -8.94 -2.50
N THR A 230 13.39 -9.70 -3.06
CA THR A 230 14.62 -10.13 -2.36
C THR A 230 15.85 -9.72 -3.14
N PHE A 231 16.84 -9.15 -2.46
CA PHE A 231 18.10 -8.73 -3.06
C PHE A 231 19.27 -8.87 -2.08
N LEU A 232 20.47 -8.99 -2.62
CA LEU A 232 21.73 -9.08 -1.90
C LEU A 232 22.37 -7.70 -1.77
N MET A 233 22.51 -7.21 -0.54
CA MET A 233 23.27 -6.00 -0.24
C MET A 233 24.73 -6.36 0.04
N GLN A 234 25.68 -5.71 -0.63
CA GLN A 234 27.11 -5.94 -0.43
C GLN A 234 27.98 -4.78 -0.91
N SER A 235 29.18 -4.65 -0.34
CA SER A 235 30.12 -3.56 -0.70
C SER A 235 30.83 -3.75 -2.05
N THR A 236 30.83 -4.95 -2.64
CA THR A 236 31.57 -5.28 -3.87
C THR A 236 30.65 -5.94 -4.89
N ASN A 237 30.77 -5.54 -6.15
CA ASN A 237 30.01 -6.15 -7.23
C ASN A 237 30.36 -7.66 -7.34
N PRO A 238 29.38 -8.58 -7.23
CA PRO A 238 29.64 -10.01 -7.27
C PRO A 238 30.11 -10.51 -8.65
N LEU A 239 29.89 -9.73 -9.71
CA LEU A 239 30.43 -10.02 -11.05
C LEU A 239 31.91 -9.66 -11.20
N ILE A 240 32.47 -8.89 -10.27
CA ILE A 240 33.88 -8.49 -10.27
C ILE A 240 34.54 -9.08 -9.03
N THR A 241 34.60 -10.40 -8.94
CA THR A 241 35.50 -11.04 -7.96
C THR A 241 36.92 -10.60 -8.31
N PRO A 242 37.65 -9.85 -7.45
CA PRO A 242 39.06 -9.63 -7.69
C PRO A 242 39.73 -11.00 -7.59
N THR A 243 40.20 -11.54 -8.72
CA THR A 243 41.15 -12.64 -8.70
C THR A 243 42.28 -12.24 -7.76
N PRO A 244 42.60 -13.00 -6.70
CA PRO A 244 43.73 -12.66 -5.85
C PRO A 244 44.94 -12.54 -6.75
N THR A 245 45.54 -11.35 -6.79
CA THR A 245 46.80 -11.14 -7.49
C THR A 245 47.87 -11.85 -6.67
N THR A 246 48.03 -13.15 -6.92
CA THR A 246 49.23 -13.87 -6.50
C THR A 246 50.38 -13.27 -7.32
N ILE A 247 51.20 -12.44 -6.69
CA ILE A 247 52.50 -12.08 -7.25
C ILE A 247 53.26 -13.40 -7.40
N PRO A 248 53.59 -13.87 -8.62
CA PRO A 248 54.41 -15.06 -8.76
C PRO A 248 55.80 -14.72 -8.22
N THR A 249 56.16 -15.32 -7.08
CA THR A 249 57.55 -15.38 -6.66
C THR A 249 58.23 -16.36 -7.60
N THR A 250 58.98 -15.84 -8.56
CA THR A 250 59.72 -16.63 -9.55
C THR A 250 60.84 -17.40 -8.86
N ILE A 251 60.60 -18.66 -8.51
CA ILE A 251 61.68 -19.59 -8.17
C ILE A 251 62.00 -20.36 -9.45
N LEU A 252 63.17 -20.09 -10.03
CA LEU A 252 63.68 -20.80 -11.19
C LEU A 252 63.91 -22.27 -10.83
N THR A 253 63.04 -23.15 -11.32
CA THR A 253 63.29 -24.60 -11.33
C THR A 253 63.20 -25.06 -12.78
N THR A 254 64.34 -25.46 -13.32
CA THR A 254 64.48 -26.00 -14.68
C THR A 254 63.96 -27.44 -14.71
N THR A 255 62.92 -27.70 -15.49
CA THR A 255 62.52 -29.06 -15.89
C THR A 255 62.15 -29.10 -17.37
N PRO A 256 62.41 -30.22 -18.06
CA PRO A 256 62.62 -30.26 -19.49
C PRO A 256 61.32 -30.28 -20.32
N ILE A 257 61.47 -29.73 -21.52
CA ILE A 257 60.49 -29.57 -22.60
C ILE A 257 59.83 -30.92 -22.94
N THR A 258 58.50 -30.93 -22.93
CA THR A 258 57.68 -31.91 -23.65
C THR A 258 56.68 -31.15 -24.52
N ILE A 259 56.75 -31.39 -25.83
CA ILE A 259 55.88 -30.83 -26.85
C ILE A 259 54.64 -31.73 -26.96
N PRO A 260 53.42 -31.16 -26.98
CA PRO A 260 52.35 -31.76 -27.76
C PRO A 260 51.64 -30.74 -28.69
N THR A 261 51.74 -31.06 -29.98
CA THR A 261 50.68 -31.10 -31.00
C THR A 261 49.55 -30.07 -31.03
N THR A 262 49.59 -29.29 -32.12
CA THR A 262 48.54 -28.48 -32.76
C THR A 262 47.18 -29.18 -32.85
N MET A 263 46.11 -28.49 -32.40
CA MET A 263 44.73 -28.74 -32.84
C MET A 263 44.12 -27.46 -33.41
N THR A 264 43.43 -27.64 -34.53
CA THR A 264 42.82 -26.66 -35.45
C THR A 264 41.60 -25.96 -34.83
N PRO A 265 41.26 -24.71 -35.22
CA PRO A 265 40.06 -24.04 -34.72
C PRO A 265 38.81 -24.48 -35.51
N THR A 266 37.79 -24.95 -34.81
CA THR A 266 36.44 -25.16 -35.35
C THR A 266 35.66 -23.84 -35.30
N THR A 267 35.18 -23.37 -36.44
CA THR A 267 34.27 -22.23 -36.56
C THR A 267 32.84 -22.66 -36.20
N LEU A 268 32.19 -21.93 -35.29
CA LEU A 268 30.77 -22.11 -34.98
C LEU A 268 29.97 -20.95 -35.60
N THR A 269 29.08 -21.31 -36.53
CA THR A 269 28.14 -20.44 -37.22
C THR A 269 26.93 -20.16 -36.33
N SER A 270 26.53 -18.90 -36.17
CA SER A 270 25.32 -18.49 -35.45
C SER A 270 24.05 -18.64 -36.31
N PRO A 271 22.91 -19.12 -35.76
CA PRO A 271 21.63 -19.13 -36.46
C PRO A 271 20.94 -17.74 -36.47
N PRO A 272 20.10 -17.43 -37.48
CA PRO A 272 19.50 -16.11 -37.65
C PRO A 272 18.32 -15.83 -36.69
N THR A 273 18.26 -14.58 -36.23
CA THR A 273 17.21 -13.98 -35.40
C THR A 273 15.91 -13.72 -36.20
N PRO A 274 14.72 -14.10 -35.71
CA PRO A 274 13.46 -13.70 -36.33
C PRO A 274 13.05 -12.28 -35.94
N ILE A 275 12.55 -11.54 -36.93
CA ILE A 275 12.02 -10.16 -36.82
C ILE A 275 10.60 -10.21 -36.22
N PRO A 276 10.26 -9.37 -35.22
CA PRO A 276 8.89 -9.27 -34.71
C PRO A 276 8.01 -8.36 -35.59
N THR A 277 6.78 -8.80 -35.82
CA THR A 277 5.70 -8.08 -36.51
C THR A 277 4.99 -7.12 -35.56
N THR A 278 4.93 -5.84 -35.91
CA THR A 278 4.17 -4.81 -35.17
C THR A 278 2.69 -4.87 -35.55
N VAL A 279 1.80 -4.95 -34.56
CA VAL A 279 0.34 -4.75 -34.74
C VAL A 279 -0.01 -3.39 -34.13
N GLU A 280 -0.59 -2.52 -34.96
CA GLU A 280 -1.02 -1.17 -34.61
C GLU A 280 -2.39 -1.23 -33.92
N THR A 281 -2.48 -0.68 -32.70
CA THR A 281 -3.74 -0.57 -31.95
C THR A 281 -4.20 0.89 -31.93
N THR A 282 -5.41 1.15 -32.43
CA THR A 282 -6.01 2.49 -32.48
C THR A 282 -6.62 2.86 -31.12
N LEU A 283 -6.31 4.07 -30.65
CA LEU A 283 -6.81 4.66 -29.40
C LEU A 283 -8.19 5.34 -29.62
N PRO A 284 -9.20 5.13 -28.77
CA PRO A 284 -10.43 5.90 -28.82
C PRO A 284 -10.29 7.29 -28.17
N THR A 285 -10.91 8.28 -28.83
CA THR A 285 -10.98 9.70 -28.48
C THR A 285 -11.69 9.96 -27.14
N ALA A 286 -11.06 10.76 -26.27
CA ALA A 286 -11.66 11.23 -25.01
C ALA A 286 -12.58 12.46 -25.22
N VAL A 287 -13.73 12.45 -24.56
CA VAL A 287 -14.67 13.59 -24.45
C VAL A 287 -14.32 14.42 -23.20
N PRO A 288 -14.30 15.77 -23.26
CA PRO A 288 -13.95 16.60 -22.11
C PRO A 288 -15.06 16.66 -21.05
N PRO A 289 -14.72 16.75 -19.75
CA PRO A 289 -15.73 16.90 -18.69
C PRO A 289 -16.25 18.34 -18.56
N THR A 290 -17.58 18.43 -18.50
CA THR A 290 -18.35 19.65 -18.20
C THR A 290 -18.23 20.00 -16.71
N THR A 291 -17.94 21.25 -16.38
CA THR A 291 -17.89 21.78 -15.01
C THR A 291 -19.06 22.73 -14.76
N THR A 292 -19.80 22.58 -13.66
CA THR A 292 -20.59 23.65 -12.99
C THR A 292 -21.05 23.20 -11.57
N PRO A 293 -21.55 24.09 -10.67
CA PRO A 293 -20.76 24.56 -9.53
C PRO A 293 -21.42 24.36 -8.13
N GLY A 294 -20.55 24.31 -7.11
CA GLY A 294 -20.68 24.94 -5.78
C GLY A 294 -21.94 24.79 -4.93
N PHE A 295 -21.75 24.35 -3.67
CA PHE A 295 -22.47 24.89 -2.51
C PHE A 295 -21.57 24.83 -1.27
N GLY A 296 -21.19 26.00 -0.77
CA GLY A 296 -20.72 26.16 0.61
C GLY A 296 -21.91 26.35 1.53
N LEU A 297 -21.88 25.72 2.71
CA LEU A 297 -22.66 26.07 3.90
C LEU A 297 -22.29 25.12 5.05
N ALA A 298 -21.20 25.42 5.78
CA ALA A 298 -20.93 24.79 7.09
C ALA A 298 -19.99 25.62 7.98
N ALA A 299 -20.07 26.95 7.94
CA ALA A 299 -19.26 27.83 8.80
C ALA A 299 -20.13 28.75 9.70
N ALA A 300 -21.31 28.27 10.11
CA ALA A 300 -22.26 29.06 10.89
C ALA A 300 -22.81 28.29 12.10
N LEU A 301 -21.94 27.72 12.96
CA LEU A 301 -22.38 27.17 14.26
C LEU A 301 -21.35 27.26 15.41
N ILE A 302 -20.26 28.05 15.27
CA ILE A 302 -19.26 28.26 16.34
C ILE A 302 -19.37 29.69 16.96
N GLY A 303 -20.40 30.46 16.60
CA GLY A 303 -20.60 31.84 17.08
C GLY A 303 -21.44 32.03 18.35
N MET A 304 -22.04 30.97 18.92
CA MET A 304 -23.05 31.12 19.98
C MET A 304 -22.65 30.58 21.37
N ALA A 305 -21.37 30.26 21.60
CA ALA A 305 -20.88 29.88 22.93
C ALA A 305 -20.05 30.99 23.64
N GLY A 306 -19.57 32.00 22.91
CA GLY A 306 -18.78 33.11 23.50
C GLY A 306 -19.61 34.25 24.11
N GLY A 307 -20.90 34.35 23.76
CA GLY A 307 -21.78 35.46 24.16
C GLY A 307 -22.36 35.37 25.58
N LEU A 308 -22.35 34.19 26.21
CA LEU A 308 -22.99 34.00 27.52
C LEU A 308 -22.06 34.25 28.73
N ILE A 309 -20.75 34.40 28.50
CA ILE A 309 -19.77 34.61 29.60
C ILE A 309 -19.48 36.10 29.85
N LEU A 310 -19.88 37.00 28.93
CA LEU A 310 -19.67 38.45 29.08
C LEU A 310 -20.84 39.21 29.75
N SER A 311 -21.98 38.55 30.02
CA SER A 311 -23.12 39.17 30.71
C SER A 311 -23.19 38.94 32.23
N LEU A 312 -22.29 38.11 32.79
CA LEU A 312 -22.26 37.77 34.22
C LEU A 312 -21.25 38.55 35.07
N ASN A 313 -20.52 39.52 34.48
CA ASN A 313 -19.57 40.38 35.21
C ASN A 313 -19.93 41.88 35.21
N ARG A 314 -21.21 42.22 35.09
CA ARG A 314 -21.71 43.57 35.42
C ARG A 314 -22.73 43.49 36.55
N LYS A 315 -22.23 43.41 37.78
CA LYS A 315 -22.78 44.02 39.00
C LYS A 315 -21.71 44.02 40.07
#